data_AF-A0A0D7E6X9-F1
#
_entry.id   AF-A0A0D7E6X9-F1
#
_cell.length_a   1.000
_cell.length_b   1.000
_cell.length_c   1.000
_cell.angle_alpha   90.00
_cell.angle_beta   90.00
_cell.angle_gamma   90.00
#
_symmetry.space_group_name_H-M   'P 1'
#
loop_
_entity.id
_entity.type
_entity.pdbx_description
1 polymer ?
#
loop_
_entity_poly.entity_id
_entity_poly.type
_entity_poly.pdbx_seq_one_letter_code
_entity_poly.pdbx_strand_id
1 'polypeptide(L)' 'MSQLLPFVLFAFVASITPGPTNILVLSNSSRFGLGAAMPIIFGACSAAALIVLLVGLGAGEWLL' A
#
# COMPACT_ATOMS: atom_id res chain seq x y z
N MET A 1 -10.94 4.04 18.73
CA MET A 1 -9.68 4.82 18.82
C MET A 1 -8.46 3.99 19.25
N SER A 2 -8.63 2.84 19.95
CA SER A 2 -7.52 2.02 20.46
C SER A 2 -6.69 1.29 19.40
N GLN A 3 -7.22 1.05 18.19
CA GLN A 3 -6.52 0.33 17.12
C GLN A 3 -5.87 1.22 16.05
N LEU A 4 -6.16 2.54 16.07
CA LEU A 4 -5.60 3.48 15.11
C LEU A 4 -4.09 3.65 15.28
N LEU A 5 -3.61 3.78 16.51
CA LEU A 5 -2.19 3.94 16.79
C LEU A 5 -1.35 2.72 16.33
N PRO A 6 -1.71 1.46 16.67
CA PRO A 6 -1.04 0.29 16.10
C PRO A 6 -1.08 0.23 14.57
N PHE A 7 -2.24 0.54 13.97
CA PHE A 7 -2.40 0.54 12.52
C PHE A 7 -1.51 1.57 11.83
N VAL A 8 -1.44 2.80 12.35
CA VAL A 8 -0.59 3.87 11.80
C VAL A 8 0.89 3.50 11.91
N LEU A 9 1.32 2.93 13.04
CA LEU A 9 2.71 2.46 13.21
C LEU A 9 3.04 1.33 12.22
N PHE A 10 2.13 0.37 12.06
CA PHE A 10 2.26 -0.70 11.06
C PHE A 10 2.36 -0.13 9.64
N ALA A 11 1.42 0.74 9.25
CA ALA A 11 1.38 1.34 7.93
C ALA A 11 2.65 2.16 7.64
N PHE A 12 3.17 2.88 8.63
CA PHE A 12 4.41 3.65 8.52
C PHE A 12 5.62 2.75 8.25
N VAL A 13 5.81 1.71 9.07
CA VAL A 13 6.92 0.76 8.88
C VAL A 13 6.77 0.02 7.55
N ALA A 14 5.57 -0.46 7.23
CA ALA A 14 5.27 -1.17 5.98
C ALA A 14 5.53 -0.29 4.74
N SER A 15 5.24 1.01 4.82
CA SER A 15 5.48 1.95 3.73
C SER A 15 6.98 2.16 3.43
N ILE A 16 7.83 2.13 4.45
CA ILE A 16 9.29 2.34 4.28
C ILE A 16 10.00 1.04 3.90
N THR A 17 9.44 -0.11 4.29
CA THR A 17 10.06 -1.40 4.07
C THR A 17 10.23 -1.66 2.55
N PRO A 18 11.39 -2.15 2.09
CA PRO A 18 11.62 -2.43 0.68
C PRO A 18 10.84 -3.70 0.25
N GLY A 19 9.55 -3.53 0.00
CA GLY A 19 8.70 -4.55 -0.61
C GLY A 19 8.80 -4.56 -2.14
N PRO A 20 8.28 -5.60 -2.81
CA PRO A 20 8.32 -5.71 -4.28
C PRO A 20 7.73 -4.49 -4.98
N THR A 21 6.62 -3.94 -4.46
CA THR A 21 5.95 -2.76 -5.02
C THR A 21 6.80 -1.50 -4.91
N ASN A 22 7.44 -1.27 -3.76
CA ASN A 22 8.30 -0.09 -3.53
C ASN A 22 9.56 -0.15 -4.40
N ILE A 23 10.16 -1.34 -4.57
CA ILE A 23 11.30 -1.55 -5.45
C ILE A 23 10.91 -1.32 -6.91
N LEU A 24 9.73 -1.76 -7.34
CA LEU A 24 9.23 -1.59 -8.70
C LEU A 24 8.99 -0.10 -9.01
N VAL A 25 8.36 0.64 -8.09
CA VAL A 25 8.18 2.10 -8.20
C VAL A 25 9.52 2.83 -8.22
N LEU A 26 10.49 2.44 -7.38
CA LEU A 26 11.82 3.05 -7.34
C LEU A 26 12.61 2.78 -8.64
N SER A 27 12.53 1.56 -9.16
CA SER A 27 13.18 1.17 -10.42
C SER A 27 12.53 1.86 -11.63
N ASN A 28 11.21 2.05 -11.60
CA ASN A 28 10.50 2.74 -12.67
C ASN A 28 10.77 4.27 -12.63
N SER A 29 10.72 4.87 -11.44
CA SER A 29 11.01 6.31 -11.26
C SER A 29 12.47 6.67 -11.56
N SER A 30 13.43 5.79 -11.27
CA SER A 30 14.85 6.00 -11.63
C SER A 30 15.12 5.90 -13.13
N ARG A 31 14.35 5.10 -13.89
CA ARG A 31 14.53 4.93 -15.34
C ARG A 31 13.69 5.90 -16.19
N PHE A 32 12.47 6.21 -15.76
CA PHE A 32 11.48 6.96 -16.56
C PHE A 32 11.02 8.26 -15.89
N GLY A 33 11.58 8.61 -14.73
CA GLY A 33 11.23 9.79 -13.96
C GLY A 33 9.97 9.63 -13.11
N LEU A 34 9.71 10.63 -12.25
CA LEU A 34 8.58 10.60 -11.31
C LEU A 34 7.21 10.56 -12.02
N GLY A 35 7.08 11.21 -13.18
CA GLY A 35 5.81 11.27 -13.91
C GLY A 35 5.32 9.90 -14.39
N ALA A 36 6.23 9.03 -14.83
CA ALA A 36 5.90 7.67 -15.25
C ALA A 36 5.59 6.74 -14.07
N ALA A 37 6.05 7.07 -12.86
CA ALA A 37 5.77 6.31 -11.65
C ALA A 37 4.39 6.64 -11.02
N MET A 38 3.82 7.81 -11.31
CA MET A 38 2.53 8.25 -10.75
C MET A 38 1.38 7.26 -10.92
N PRO A 39 1.13 6.66 -12.11
CA PRO A 39 0.07 5.67 -12.28
C PRO A 39 0.26 4.44 -11.38
N ILE A 40 1.52 3.99 -11.23
CA ILE A 40 1.87 2.82 -10.41
C ILE A 40 1.67 3.12 -8.93
N ILE A 41 2.12 4.30 -8.48
CA ILE A 41 1.93 4.76 -7.10
C ILE A 41 0.44 4.87 -6.79
N PHE A 42 -0.33 5.51 -7.65
CA PHE A 42 -1.77 5.69 -7.44
C PHE A 42 -2.52 4.34 -7.43
N GLY A 43 -2.17 3.43 -8.34
CA GLY A 43 -2.71 2.08 -8.37
C GLY A 43 -2.37 1.29 -7.11
N ALA A 44 -1.12 1.33 -6.66
CA ALA A 44 -0.67 0.65 -5.45
C ALA A 44 -1.37 1.17 -4.19
N CYS A 45 -1.46 2.49 -4.02
CA CYS A 45 -2.16 3.12 -2.90
C CYS A 45 -3.65 2.81 -2.92
N SER A 46 -4.29 2.89 -4.09
CA SER A 46 -5.72 2.59 -4.25
C SER A 46 -6.00 1.13 -3.92
N ALA A 47 -5.19 0.19 -4.43
CA ALA A 47 -5.33 -1.23 -4.14
C ALA A 47 -5.17 -1.53 -2.65
N ALA A 48 -4.17 -0.95 -1.98
CA ALA A 48 -3.96 -1.12 -0.54
C ALA A 48 -5.16 -0.59 0.27
N ALA A 49 -5.64 0.62 -0.04
CA ALA A 49 -6.82 1.19 0.61
C ALA A 49 -8.08 0.34 0.39
N LEU A 50 -8.26 -0.19 -0.82
CA LEU A 50 -9.41 -1.01 -1.19
C LEU A 50 -9.38 -2.36 -0.48
N ILE A 51 -8.21 -2.99 -0.34
CA ILE A 51 -8.04 -4.21 0.47
C ILE A 51 -8.42 -3.95 1.93
N VAL A 52 -7.91 -2.87 2.53
CA VAL A 52 -8.24 -2.51 3.93
C VAL A 52 -9.75 -2.25 4.09
N LEU A 53 -10.37 -1.57 3.13
CA LEU A 53 -11.81 -1.30 3.13
C LEU A 53 -12.61 -2.61 3.01
N LEU A 54 -12.27 -3.49 2.07
CA LEU A 54 -12.95 -4.77 1.89
C LEU A 54 -12.83 -5.66 3.12
N VAL A 55 -11.62 -5.77 3.70
CA VAL A 55 -11.40 -6.54 4.93
C VAL A 55 -12.20 -5.94 6.10
N GLY A 56 -12.22 -4.61 6.22
CA GLY A 56 -13.04 -3.90 7.21
C GLY A 56 -14.56 -4.07 7.03
N LEU A 57 -15.01 -4.39 5.81
CA LEU A 57 -16.41 -4.72 5.49
C LEU A 57 -16.75 -6.20 5.70
N GLY A 58 -15.80 -7.04 6.16
CA GLY A 58 -16.03 -8.46 6.44
C GLY A 58 -15.57 -9.42 5.34
N ALA A 59 -14.89 -8.93 4.28
CA ALA A 59 -14.33 -9.83 3.25
C ALA A 59 -13.32 -10.84 3.83
N GLY A 60 -12.68 -10.51 4.97
CA GLY A 60 -11.76 -11.41 5.66
C GLY A 60 -12.43 -12.65 6.27
N GLU A 61 -13.72 -12.59 6.60
CA GLU A 61 -14.47 -13.75 7.14
C GLU A 61 -14.73 -14.81 6.07
N TRP A 62 -14.70 -14.46 4.78
CA TRP A 62 -14.84 -15.42 3.67
C TRP A 62 -13.61 -16.30 3.47
N LEU A 63 -12.49 -15.94 4.08
CA LEU A 63 -11.20 -16.63 3.92
C LEU A 63 -10.93 -17.66 5.03
N LEU A 64 -11.85 -17.78 6.01
CA LEU A 64 -11.85 -18.75 7.10
C LEU A 64 -12.89 -19.85 6.84
#